data_AF-A0A8T1M0C7-F1
#
_entry.id   AF-A0A8T1M0C7-F1
#
_cell.length_a   1.000
_cell.length_b   1.000
_cell.length_c   1.000
_cell.angle_alpha   90.00
_cell.angle_beta   90.00
_cell.angle_gamma   90.00
#
_symmetry.space_group_name_H-M   'P 1'
#
loop_
_entity.id
_entity.type
_entity.pdbx_description
1 polymer ?
#
loop_
_entity_poly.entity_id
_entity_poly.type
_entity_poly.pdbx_seq_one_letter_code
_entity_poly.pdbx_strand_id
1 'polypeptide(L)'
;MAMCIIFITVGLLQSVLARSIPPYDLCMEGCGEDPPRHELGRIRRVEMCRDRCNREERTRCLAAHPNNEREKRKCWRAARDRCIERCGNSRGCIQICRQLHTPPAQQINLPIL
;
A
#
# COMPACT_ATOMS: atom_id res chain seq x y z
N MET A 1 -1.08 2.72 -46.04
CA MET A 1 -0.09 2.15 -45.08
C MET A 1 0.26 3.13 -43.96
N ALA A 2 0.59 4.40 -44.25
CA ALA A 2 0.86 5.42 -43.22
C ALA A 2 -0.33 5.66 -42.25
N MET A 3 -1.56 5.72 -42.78
CA MET A 3 -2.76 5.91 -41.95
C MET A 3 -2.99 4.76 -40.94
N CYS A 4 -2.74 3.51 -41.32
CA CYS A 4 -2.90 2.35 -40.43
C CYS A 4 -1.91 2.40 -39.26
N ILE A 5 -0.69 2.90 -39.49
CA ILE A 5 0.33 3.06 -38.43
C ILE A 5 -0.12 4.10 -37.41
N ILE A 6 -0.72 5.21 -37.85
CA ILE A 6 -1.23 6.28 -36.97
C ILE A 6 -2.33 5.74 -36.04
N PHE A 7 -3.32 5.01 -36.56
CA PHE A 7 -4.39 4.43 -35.73
C PHE A 7 -3.89 3.41 -34.72
N ILE A 8 -2.89 2.59 -35.08
CA ILE A 8 -2.27 1.63 -34.16
C ILE A 8 -1.52 2.38 -33.04
N THR A 9 -0.76 3.44 -33.38
CA THR A 9 -0.05 4.24 -32.37
C THR A 9 -0.99 4.98 -31.43
N VAL A 10 -2.11 5.52 -31.93
CA VAL A 10 -3.11 6.21 -31.09
C VAL A 10 -3.86 5.22 -30.19
N GLY A 11 -4.23 4.04 -30.72
CA GLY A 11 -4.87 2.97 -29.94
C GLY A 11 -3.97 2.41 -28.84
N LEU A 12 -2.68 2.21 -29.12
CA LEU A 12 -1.68 1.81 -28.12
C LEU A 12 -1.46 2.92 -27.08
N LEU A 13 -1.40 4.18 -27.49
CA LEU A 13 -1.23 5.31 -26.57
C LEU A 13 -2.42 5.43 -25.60
N GLN A 14 -3.66 5.25 -26.08
CA GLN A 14 -4.85 5.24 -25.21
C GLN A 14 -4.88 4.05 -24.25
N SER A 15 -4.40 2.89 -24.68
CA SER A 15 -4.28 1.70 -23.83
C SER A 15 -3.24 1.87 -22.71
N VAL A 16 -2.17 2.61 -22.97
CA VAL A 16 -1.15 2.97 -21.97
C VAL A 16 -1.65 4.07 -21.03
N LEU A 17 -2.36 5.08 -21.54
CA LEU A 17 -2.92 6.19 -20.75
C LEU A 17 -4.12 5.77 -19.87
N ALA A 18 -4.79 4.66 -20.19
CA ALA A 18 -5.93 4.14 -19.42
C ALA A 18 -5.52 3.39 -18.14
N ARG A 19 -4.24 3.12 -17.90
CA ARG A 19 -3.78 2.63 -16.59
C ARG A 19 -3.67 3.81 -15.63
N SER A 20 -4.79 4.14 -14.98
CA SER A 20 -4.80 5.06 -13.85
C SER A 20 -3.79 4.62 -12.79
N ILE A 21 -3.03 5.56 -12.24
CA ILE A 21 -2.11 5.31 -11.12
C ILE A 21 -2.92 4.63 -9.99
N PRO A 22 -2.44 3.50 -9.42
CA PRO A 22 -3.13 2.84 -8.33
C PRO A 22 -3.40 3.82 -7.17
N PRO A 23 -4.58 3.79 -6.53
CA PRO A 23 -4.89 4.81 -5.54
C PRO A 23 -4.00 4.76 -4.29
N TYR A 24 -3.34 3.62 -4.03
CA TYR A 24 -2.29 3.55 -3.01
C TYR A 24 -1.09 4.44 -3.34
N ASP A 25 -0.61 4.39 -4.58
CA ASP A 25 0.56 5.14 -5.02
C ASP A 25 0.28 6.64 -5.01
N LEU A 26 -0.92 7.06 -5.48
CA LEU A 26 -1.38 8.45 -5.36
C LEU A 26 -1.44 8.93 -3.90
N CYS A 27 -1.89 8.07 -2.98
CA CYS A 27 -1.92 8.40 -1.56
C CYS A 27 -0.50 8.56 -0.99
N MET A 28 0.41 7.66 -1.35
CA MET A 28 1.80 7.70 -0.90
C MET A 28 2.53 8.94 -1.41
N GLU A 29 2.32 9.32 -2.68
CA GLU A 29 2.84 10.56 -3.26
C GLU A 29 2.33 11.80 -2.50
N GLY A 30 1.04 11.82 -2.16
CA GLY A 30 0.42 12.88 -1.37
C GLY A 30 0.98 13.03 0.06
N CYS A 31 1.63 12.01 0.61
CA CYS A 31 2.30 12.10 1.91
C CYS A 31 3.64 12.85 1.85
N GLY A 32 4.23 12.98 0.67
CA GLY A 32 5.52 13.63 0.44
C GLY A 32 6.75 12.76 0.76
N GLU A 33 7.90 13.38 0.51
CA GLU A 33 9.21 12.78 0.67
C GLU A 33 9.68 12.70 2.13
N ASP A 34 10.72 11.89 2.36
CA ASP A 34 11.35 11.73 3.67
C ASP A 34 11.94 13.06 4.17
N PRO A 35 11.47 13.59 5.31
CA PRO A 35 12.04 14.81 5.86
C PRO A 35 13.47 14.58 6.40
N PRO A 36 14.27 15.65 6.54
CA PRO A 36 15.56 15.58 7.21
C PRO A 36 15.46 14.95 8.61
N ARG A 37 16.44 14.13 8.99
CA ARG A 37 16.44 13.33 10.24
C ARG A 37 16.21 14.12 11.53
N HIS A 38 16.53 15.41 11.53
CA HIS A 38 16.36 16.30 12.69
C HIS A 38 14.93 16.87 12.81
N GLU A 39 14.11 16.79 11.76
CA GLU A 39 12.74 17.29 11.75
C GLU A 39 11.74 16.22 12.22
N LEU A 40 11.93 15.70 13.45
CA LEU A 40 11.16 14.59 14.01
C LEU A 40 9.64 14.79 13.91
N GLY A 41 9.15 16.02 14.07
CA GLY A 41 7.73 16.36 13.94
C GLY A 41 7.19 16.15 12.52
N ARG A 42 7.98 16.46 11.48
CA ARG A 42 7.58 16.20 10.09
C ARG A 42 7.69 14.73 9.75
N ILE A 43 8.77 14.07 10.19
CA ILE A 43 8.94 12.61 10.00
C ILE A 43 7.71 11.88 10.52
N ARG A 44 7.27 12.19 11.75
CA ARG A 44 6.07 11.60 12.33
C ARG A 44 4.81 11.84 11.49
N ARG A 45 4.63 13.04 10.93
CA ARG A 45 3.47 13.35 10.08
C ARG A 45 3.46 12.55 8.78
N VAL A 46 4.62 12.47 8.11
CA VAL A 46 4.77 11.69 6.87
C VAL A 46 4.50 10.21 7.14
N GLU A 47 5.08 9.64 8.20
CA GLU A 47 4.87 8.24 8.56
C GLU A 47 3.41 7.93 8.90
N MET A 48 2.74 8.78 9.70
CA MET A 48 1.31 8.62 9.98
C MET A 48 0.44 8.68 8.71
N CYS A 49 0.79 9.53 7.75
CA CYS A 49 0.11 9.59 6.45
C CYS A 49 0.29 8.27 5.67
N ARG A 50 1.52 7.76 5.58
CA ARG A 50 1.82 6.51 4.86
C ARG A 50 1.19 5.28 5.52
N ASP A 51 1.04 5.28 6.84
CA ASP A 51 0.30 4.26 7.59
C ASP A 51 -1.20 4.31 7.28
N ARG A 52 -1.77 5.51 7.14
CA ARG A 52 -3.14 5.70 6.69
C ARG A 52 -3.34 5.17 5.27
N CYS A 53 -2.47 5.50 4.32
CA CYS A 53 -2.54 4.99 2.95
C CYS A 53 -2.53 3.45 2.92
N ASN A 54 -1.64 2.83 3.71
CA ASN A 54 -1.56 1.36 3.77
C ASN A 54 -2.84 0.73 4.35
N ARG A 55 -3.46 1.38 5.34
CA ARG A 55 -4.73 0.94 5.94
C ARG A 55 -5.88 1.06 4.94
N GLU A 56 -5.98 2.18 4.23
CA GLU A 56 -7.01 2.42 3.22
C GLU A 56 -6.90 1.42 2.06
N GLU A 57 -5.68 1.16 1.59
CA GLU A 57 -5.43 0.15 0.55
C GLU A 57 -5.83 -1.25 0.99
N ARG A 58 -5.48 -1.64 2.22
CA ARG A 58 -5.92 -2.92 2.80
C ARG A 58 -7.45 -3.00 2.84
N THR A 59 -8.13 -1.94 3.29
CA THR A 59 -9.58 -1.89 3.36
C THR A 59 -10.20 -2.06 1.96
N ARG A 60 -9.67 -1.38 0.95
CA ARG A 60 -10.13 -1.50 -0.45
C ARG A 60 -9.96 -2.92 -0.98
N CYS A 61 -8.78 -3.52 -0.74
CA CYS A 61 -8.50 -4.91 -1.12
C CYS A 61 -9.47 -5.90 -0.46
N LEU A 62 -9.75 -5.74 0.84
CA LEU A 62 -10.71 -6.59 1.55
C LEU A 62 -12.13 -6.43 1.00
N ALA A 63 -12.55 -5.20 0.69
CA ALA A 63 -13.86 -4.92 0.12
C ALA A 63 -14.04 -5.51 -1.29
N ALA A 64 -12.96 -5.64 -2.07
CA ALA A 64 -12.98 -6.31 -3.38
C ALA A 64 -13.14 -7.84 -3.28
N HIS A 65 -12.94 -8.43 -2.10
CA HIS A 65 -12.93 -9.87 -1.88
C HIS A 65 -13.82 -10.30 -0.69
N PRO A 66 -15.12 -9.93 -0.66
CA PRO A 66 -15.97 -10.09 0.52
C PRO A 66 -16.15 -11.54 0.96
N ASN A 67 -16.11 -12.50 0.03
CA ASN A 67 -16.35 -13.93 0.30
C ASN A 67 -15.13 -14.82 -0.02
N ASN A 68 -13.95 -14.23 -0.23
CA ASN A 68 -12.75 -14.99 -0.59
C ASN A 68 -11.67 -14.87 0.49
N GLU A 69 -11.69 -15.79 1.45
CA GLU A 69 -10.74 -15.81 2.58
C GLU A 69 -9.28 -15.99 2.16
N ARG A 70 -9.02 -16.59 1.00
CA ARG A 70 -7.67 -16.71 0.45
C ARG A 70 -7.16 -15.34 0.01
N GLU A 71 -7.97 -14.59 -0.75
CA GLU A 71 -7.60 -13.25 -1.21
C GLU A 71 -7.56 -12.25 -0.06
N LYS A 72 -8.48 -12.33 0.91
CA LYS A 72 -8.40 -11.52 2.14
C LYS A 72 -7.07 -11.71 2.87
N ARG A 73 -6.60 -12.96 3.02
CA ARG A 73 -5.28 -13.24 3.61
C ARG A 73 -4.13 -12.61 2.80
N LYS A 74 -4.23 -12.55 1.48
CA LYS A 74 -3.25 -11.83 0.64
C LYS A 74 -3.33 -10.31 0.88
N CYS A 75 -4.51 -9.73 1.02
CA CYS A 75 -4.66 -8.30 1.36
C CYS A 75 -3.95 -7.94 2.68
N TRP A 76 -4.14 -8.76 3.72
CA TRP A 76 -3.45 -8.58 4.99
C TRP A 76 -1.93 -8.73 4.87
N ARG A 77 -1.47 -9.76 4.14
CA ARG A 77 -0.06 -9.98 3.86
C ARG A 77 0.57 -8.80 3.12
N ALA A 78 -0.06 -8.33 2.04
CA ALA A 78 0.42 -7.19 1.26
C ALA A 78 0.54 -5.93 2.13
N ALA A 79 -0.45 -5.65 2.98
CA ALA A 79 -0.39 -4.52 3.89
C ALA A 79 0.75 -4.65 4.91
N ARG A 80 0.97 -5.85 5.43
CA ARG A 80 2.10 -6.13 6.34
C ARG A 80 3.45 -5.94 5.65
N ASP A 81 3.59 -6.46 4.43
CA ASP A 81 4.85 -6.45 3.69
C ASP A 81 5.25 -5.01 3.35
N ARG A 82 4.30 -4.17 2.91
CA ARG A 82 4.52 -2.71 2.71
C ARG A 82 4.93 -1.99 4.00
N CYS A 83 4.37 -2.37 5.14
CA CYS A 83 4.76 -1.82 6.44
C CYS A 83 6.21 -2.20 6.80
N ILE A 84 6.55 -3.50 6.62
CA ILE A 84 7.89 -4.04 6.92
C ILE A 84 8.96 -3.40 6.02
N GLU A 85 8.67 -3.20 4.74
CA GLU A 85 9.61 -2.58 3.79
C GLU A 85 10.07 -1.20 4.27
N ARG A 86 9.16 -0.39 4.83
CA ARG A 86 9.49 0.93 5.39
C ARG A 86 10.30 0.87 6.69
N CYS A 87 10.29 -0.25 7.41
CA CYS A 87 11.03 -0.39 8.67
C CYS A 87 12.55 -0.49 8.49
N GLY A 88 13.03 -0.75 7.27
CA GLY A 88 14.41 -1.14 7.05
C GLY A 88 14.80 -2.33 7.95
N ASN A 89 15.86 -2.17 8.74
CA ASN A 89 16.37 -3.22 9.64
C ASN A 89 15.84 -3.15 11.08
N SER A 90 14.88 -2.25 11.38
CA SER A 90 14.37 -2.08 12.74
C SER A 90 13.50 -3.27 13.18
N ARG A 91 14.07 -4.16 14.01
CA ARG A 91 13.35 -5.34 14.54
C ARG A 91 12.06 -4.95 15.28
N GLY A 92 12.09 -3.88 16.06
CA GLY A 92 10.91 -3.38 16.77
C GLY A 92 9.80 -2.93 15.83
N CYS A 93 10.14 -2.16 14.79
CA CYS A 93 9.21 -1.74 13.76
C CYS A 93 8.60 -2.94 13.02
N ILE A 94 9.43 -3.91 12.61
CA ILE A 94 8.98 -5.15 11.93
C ILE A 94 7.97 -5.92 12.80
N GLN A 95 8.23 -6.01 14.10
CA GLN A 95 7.33 -6.69 15.04
C GLN A 95 5.99 -5.97 15.15
N ILE A 96 6.00 -4.64 15.26
CA ILE A 96 4.78 -3.81 15.26
C ILE A 96 3.99 -4.02 13.97
N CYS A 97 4.63 -4.00 12.79
CA CYS A 97 3.97 -4.26 11.52
C CYS A 97 3.30 -5.64 11.47
N ARG A 98 3.94 -6.68 12.01
CA ARG A 98 3.36 -8.02 12.10
C ARG A 98 2.11 -8.03 12.98
N GLN A 99 2.14 -7.34 14.12
CA GLN A 99 0.98 -7.24 15.02
C GLN A 99 -0.18 -6.47 14.37
N LEU A 100 0.10 -5.30 13.78
CA LEU A 100 -0.93 -4.42 13.19
C LEU A 100 -1.60 -4.99 11.93
N HIS A 101 -0.90 -5.86 11.20
CA HIS A 101 -1.36 -6.42 9.93
C HIS A 101 -1.57 -7.94 10.00
N THR A 102 -2.00 -8.44 11.17
CA THR A 102 -2.48 -9.81 11.34
C THR A 102 -3.99 -9.89 11.06
N PRO A 103 -4.47 -10.88 10.27
CA PRO A 103 -5.90 -11.09 10.05
C PRO A 103 -6.69 -11.29 11.37
N PRO A 104 -7.95 -10.84 11.47
CA PRO A 104 -8.74 -10.91 12.71
C PRO A 104 -8.87 -12.33 13.29
N ALA A 105 -9.01 -13.36 12.43
CA ALA A 105 -9.10 -14.76 12.85
C ALA A 105 -7.84 -15.26 13.59
N GLN A 106 -6.72 -14.55 13.47
CA GLN A 106 -5.44 -14.85 14.14
C GLN A 106 -5.17 -13.93 15.33
N GLN A 107 -5.96 -12.86 15.50
CA GLN A 107 -5.76 -11.83 16.51
C GLN A 107 -6.25 -12.27 17.90
N ILE A 108 -7.15 -13.26 17.97
CA ILE A 108 -7.68 -13.86 19.20
C ILE A 108 -6.60 -14.60 20.02
N ASN A 109 -5.43 -14.87 19.41
CA ASN A 109 -4.33 -15.63 20.03
C ASN A 109 -3.07 -14.79 20.32
N LEU A 110 -3.13 -13.45 20.18
CA LEU A 110 -1.98 -12.60 20.50
C LEU A 110 -2.11 -12.04 21.92
N PRO A 111 -1.14 -12.27 22.83
CA PRO A 111 -1.16 -11.62 24.13
C PRO A 111 -1.07 -10.10 23.92
N ILE A 112 -2.03 -9.39 24.53
CA ILE A 112 -2.04 -7.94 24.64
C ILE A 112 -0.77 -7.57 25.42
N LEU A 113 0.13 -6.80 24.81
CA LEU A 113 1.31 -6.24 25.47
C LEU A 113 0.99 -4.85 26.02
#